data_AF-A0A3D3NRL5-F1
#
_entry.id   AF-A0A3D3NRL5-F1
#
_cell.length_a   1.000
_cell.length_b   1.000
_cell.length_c   1.000
_cell.angle_alpha   90.00
_cell.angle_beta   90.00
_cell.angle_gamma   90.00
#
_symmetry.space_group_name_H-M   'P 1'
#
loop_
_entity.id
_entity.type
_entity.pdbx_description
1 polymer ?
#
loop_
_entity_poly.entity_id
_entity_poly.type
_entity_poly.pdbx_seq_one_letter_code
_entity_poly.pdbx_strand_id
1 'polypeptide(L)' 'LREWHGRQIPDSVAAGKRFSTMTGNQTDRPVLGEITHFSRHGQSGATVSDFLPRTAEIADELCFIKSMH' A
#
# COMPACT_ATOMS: atom_id res chain seq x y z
N LEU A 1 0.30 7.85 5.04
CA LEU A 1 1.17 7.85 3.85
C LEU A 1 0.90 9.05 2.93
N ARG A 2 -0.36 9.45 2.68
CA ARG A 2 -0.68 10.67 1.90
C ARG A 2 0.05 11.93 2.38
N GLU A 3 0.08 12.18 3.69
CA GLU A 3 0.74 13.37 4.28
C GLU A 3 2.26 13.41 4.09
N TRP A 4 2.87 12.24 3.92
CA TRP A 4 4.31 12.10 3.73
C TRP A 4 4.67 12.02 2.25
N HIS A 5 3.69 11.93 1.34
CA HIS A 5 3.92 11.83 -0.08
C HIS A 5 4.84 12.96 -0.57
N GLY A 6 5.91 12.61 -1.27
CA GLY A 6 6.88 13.58 -1.77
C GLY A 6 7.90 14.09 -0.73
N ARG A 7 7.75 13.77 0.56
CA ARG A 7 8.76 14.10 1.59
C ARG A 7 9.86 13.05 1.61
N GLN A 8 11.09 13.47 1.89
CA GLN A 8 12.22 12.57 2.05
C GLN A 8 11.92 11.51 3.13
N ILE A 9 12.23 10.24 2.84
CA ILE A 9 12.20 9.17 3.84
C ILE A 9 13.18 9.53 4.97
N PRO A 10 12.73 9.59 6.24
CA PRO A 10 13.62 9.90 7.35
C PRO A 10 14.73 8.85 7.53
N ASP A 11 15.93 9.32 7.88
CA ASP A 11 17.08 8.43 8.12
C ASP A 11 16.85 7.43 9.26
N SER A 12 15.99 7.76 10.22
CA SER A 12 15.57 6.84 11.31
C SER A 12 14.83 5.60 10.79
N VAL A 13 14.10 5.72 9.68
CA VAL A 13 13.36 4.63 9.04
C VAL A 13 14.29 3.85 8.11
N ALA A 14 15.19 4.55 7.42
CA ALA A 14 16.19 3.94 6.55
C ALA A 14 17.21 3.11 7.35
N ALA A 15 17.62 3.55 8.54
CA ALA A 15 18.46 2.82 9.51
C ALA A 15 19.64 2.04 8.90
N GLY A 16 20.29 2.58 7.87
CA GLY A 16 21.41 1.93 7.17
C GLY A 16 21.02 0.70 6.33
N LYS A 17 19.72 0.41 6.15
CA LYS A 17 19.25 -0.67 5.28
C LYS A 17 19.62 -0.36 3.83
N ARG A 18 20.17 -1.37 3.17
CA ARG A 18 20.55 -1.28 1.77
C ARG A 18 19.29 -1.22 0.91
N PHE A 19 19.06 -0.07 0.28
CA PHE A 19 18.11 0.03 -0.82
C PHE A 19 18.66 -0.69 -2.06
N SER A 20 17.78 -1.06 -2.98
CA SER A 20 18.18 -1.77 -4.20
C SER A 20 19.34 -1.06 -4.91
N THR A 21 20.17 -1.81 -5.64
CA THR A 21 21.28 -1.24 -6.43
C THR A 21 20.81 -0.21 -7.45
N MET A 22 19.58 -0.33 -7.96
CA MET A 22 18.97 0.61 -8.91
C MET A 22 18.62 1.98 -8.28
N THR A 23 18.50 2.04 -6.96
CA THR A 23 18.04 3.23 -6.20
C THR A 23 19.08 3.73 -5.19
N GLY A 24 20.22 3.04 -5.08
CA GLY A 24 21.25 3.31 -4.06
C GLY A 24 21.86 4.71 -4.14
N ASN A 25 22.02 5.25 -5.36
CA ASN A 25 22.62 6.56 -5.61
C ASN A 25 21.60 7.71 -5.76
N GLN A 26 20.30 7.46 -5.51
CA GLN A 26 19.33 8.55 -5.54
C GLN A 26 19.51 9.46 -4.30
N THR A 27 19.76 10.75 -4.57
CA THR A 27 19.91 11.82 -3.58
C THR A 27 18.59 12.07 -2.85
N ASP A 28 17.50 12.14 -3.60
CA ASP A 28 16.15 12.29 -3.07
C ASP A 28 15.42 10.95 -3.11
N ARG A 29 14.81 10.59 -1.99
CA ARG A 29 14.04 9.38 -1.76
C ARG A 29 12.69 9.78 -1.19
N PRO A 30 11.80 10.34 -2.02
CA PRO A 30 10.48 10.74 -1.58
C PRO A 30 9.65 9.53 -1.19
N VAL A 31 8.91 9.64 -0.10
CA VAL A 31 7.88 8.66 0.27
C VAL A 31 6.83 8.67 -0.82
N LEU A 32 6.53 7.49 -1.37
CA LEU A 32 5.38 7.31 -2.23
C LEU A 32 4.15 7.13 -1.35
N GLY A 33 3.17 8.01 -1.56
CA GLY A 33 1.84 7.87 -0.97
C GLY A 33 1.13 6.62 -1.48
N GLU A 34 -0.04 6.34 -0.93
CA GLU A 34 -0.85 5.22 -1.41
C GLU A 34 -1.15 5.37 -2.91
N ILE A 35 -0.86 4.31 -3.66
CA ILE A 35 -1.09 4.27 -5.11
C ILE A 35 -2.58 3.99 -5.41
N THR A 36 -3.25 3.28 -4.50
CA THR A 36 -4.65 2.91 -4.59
C THR A 36 -5.29 3.04 -3.22
N HIS A 37 -6.57 3.38 -3.22
CA HIS A 37 -7.37 3.41 -2.01
C HIS A 37 -7.93 2.01 -1.76
N PHE A 38 -7.98 1.63 -0.48
CA PHE A 38 -8.60 0.41 -0.03
C PHE A 38 -9.86 0.80 0.74
N SER A 39 -10.99 0.22 0.37
CA SER A 39 -12.26 0.51 1.03
C SER A 39 -13.00 -0.78 1.39
N ARG A 40 -13.97 -0.68 2.30
CA ARG A 40 -14.82 -1.82 2.67
C ARG A 40 -15.98 -1.90 1.70
N HIS A 41 -16.22 -3.09 1.16
CA HIS A 41 -17.27 -3.37 0.20
C HIS A 41 -18.22 -4.45 0.71
N GLY A 42 -19.46 -4.39 0.24
CA GLY A 42 -20.50 -5.36 0.57
C GLY A 42 -20.93 -5.35 2.04
N GLN A 43 -21.82 -6.30 2.38
CA GLN A 43 -22.24 -6.57 3.76
C GLN A 43 -21.17 -7.32 4.56
N SER A 44 -20.34 -8.12 3.89
CA SER A 44 -19.18 -8.81 4.48
C SER A 44 -18.11 -7.84 4.98
N GLY A 45 -18.11 -6.59 4.48
CA GLY A 45 -17.16 -5.56 4.86
C GLY A 45 -15.74 -5.87 4.43
N ALA A 46 -15.56 -6.68 3.39
CA ALA A 46 -14.26 -7.06 2.87
C ALA A 46 -13.50 -5.84 2.35
N THR A 47 -12.20 -5.76 2.64
CA THR A 47 -11.34 -4.67 2.18
C THR A 47 -10.78 -5.01 0.81
N VAL A 48 -11.18 -4.26 -0.23
CA VAL A 48 -10.73 -4.43 -1.62
C VAL A 48 -10.13 -3.12 -2.11
N SER A 49 -9.14 -3.18 -3.01
CA SER A 49 -8.54 -2.00 -3.64
C SER A 49 -9.34 -1.54 -4.84
N ASP A 50 -9.24 -0.25 -5.15
CA ASP A 50 -9.88 0.35 -6.33
C ASP A 50 -9.37 -0.23 -7.67
N PHE A 51 -8.26 -0.97 -7.66
CA PHE A 51 -7.76 -1.69 -8.84
C PHE A 51 -8.62 -2.89 -9.25
N LEU A 52 -9.46 -3.40 -8.34
CA LEU A 52 -10.28 -4.59 -8.56
C LEU A 52 -11.77 -4.25 -8.43
N PRO A 53 -12.31 -3.31 -9.23
CA PRO A 53 -13.68 -2.83 -9.07
C PRO A 53 -14.71 -3.94 -9.26
N ARG A 54 -14.47 -4.85 -10.23
CA ARG A 54 -15.35 -6.00 -10.48
C ARG A 54 -15.31 -7.03 -9.35
N THR A 55 -14.16 -7.20 -8.69
CA THR A 55 -14.05 -8.07 -7.52
C THR A 55 -14.77 -7.45 -6.32
N ALA A 56 -14.68 -6.12 -6.17
CA ALA A 56 -15.39 -5.39 -5.12
C ALA A 56 -16.92 -5.48 -5.28
N GLU A 57 -17.44 -5.49 -6.53
CA GLU A 57 -18.87 -5.70 -6.84
C GLU A 57 -19.40 -7.04 -6.31
N ILE A 58 -18.59 -8.10 -6.35
CA ILE A 58 -18.98 -9.45 -5.90
C ILE A 58 -18.37 -9.84 -4.55
N ALA A 59 -17.91 -8.88 -3.75
CA ALA A 59 -17.18 -9.16 -2.50
C ALA A 59 -17.96 -10.07 -1.52
N ASP A 60 -19.29 -9.97 -1.49
CA ASP A 60 -20.14 -10.79 -0.62
C ASP A 60 -20.30 -12.24 -1.08
N GLU A 61 -19.95 -12.54 -2.34
CA GLU A 61 -19.97 -13.90 -2.89
C GLU A 61 -18.61 -14.61 -2.72
N LEU A 62 -17.59 -13.89 -2.23
CA LEU A 62 -16.22 -14.38 -2.09
C LEU A 62 -15.90 -14.79 -0.65
N CYS A 63 -15.12 -15.88 -0.51
CA CYS A 63 -14.58 -16.31 0.78
C CYS A 63 -13.18 -15.72 1.00
N PHE A 64 -13.02 -14.88 2.02
CA PHE A 64 -11.74 -14.28 2.40
C PHE A 64 -11.07 -15.08 3.52
N ILE A 65 -9.94 -15.73 3.21
CA ILE A 65 -9.12 -16.43 4.20
C ILE A 65 -7.96 -15.52 4.64
N LYS A 66 -7.91 -15.18 5.94
CA LYS A 66 -6.82 -14.41 6.55
C LYS A 66 -5.90 -15.37 7.32
N SER A 67 -4.90 -15.93 6.63
CA SER A 67 -4.00 -16.93 7.21
C SER A 67 -2.89 -16.35 8.08
N MET A 68 -2.71 -15.03 8.07
CA MET A 68 -1.64 -14.32 8.78
C MET A 68 -2.21 -13.19 9.66
N HIS A 69 -1.60 -12.99 10.83
CA HIS A 69 -1.92 -11.94 11.80
C HIS A 69 -0.72 -11.02 12.02
#